data_AF-A0A1H9IKF5-F1
#
_entry.id   AF-A0A1H9IKF5-F1
#
_cell.length_a   1.000
_cell.length_b   1.000
_cell.length_c   1.000
_cell.angle_alpha   90.00
_cell.angle_beta   90.00
_cell.angle_gamma   90.00
#
_symmetry.space_group_name_H-M   'P 1'
#
loop_
_entity.id
_entity.type
_entity.pdbx_description
1 polymer ?
#
loop_
_entity_poly.entity_id
_entity_poly.type
_entity_poly.pdbx_seq_one_letter_code
_entity_poly.pdbx_strand_id
1 'polypeptide(L)'
;MRHLLIIALLSYAALSFAQDPADIYHKTVDLDEINQVSLEVYANDQLEVRQWPGDDILIETSVKLNNGKPHILKFFLEKKRWELAEEVNGDQLQLVSADQTRRMVQGTEGTTSETVLIVVYMPEEFKEAGNNTFRRESR
;
A
#
# COMPACT_ATOMS: atom_id res chain seq x y z
N MET A 1 47.32 0.95 13.03
CA MET A 1 46.35 0.12 13.77
C MET A 1 45.05 0.87 14.09
N ARG A 2 45.08 1.98 14.87
CA ARG A 2 43.85 2.72 15.28
C ARG A 2 42.97 3.20 14.13
N HIS A 3 43.57 3.76 13.07
CA HIS A 3 42.83 4.29 11.92
C HIS A 3 42.24 3.21 11.01
N LEU A 4 42.85 2.01 10.96
CA LEU A 4 42.34 0.88 10.19
C LEU A 4 41.04 0.32 10.79
N LEU A 5 40.95 0.33 12.13
CA LEU A 5 39.76 -0.13 12.86
C LEU A 5 38.57 0.82 12.66
N ILE A 6 38.83 2.13 12.57
CA ILE A 6 37.82 3.14 12.28
C ILE A 6 37.30 3.00 10.83
N ILE A 7 38.20 2.79 9.86
CA ILE A 7 37.81 2.60 8.45
C ILE A 7 36.99 1.30 8.28
N ALA A 8 37.38 0.21 8.96
CA ALA A 8 36.62 -1.04 8.95
C ALA A 8 35.20 -0.86 9.53
N LEU A 9 35.07 -0.14 10.66
CA LEU A 9 33.77 0.14 11.28
C LEU A 9 32.87 1.02 10.39
N LEU A 10 33.45 2.02 9.72
CA LEU A 10 32.75 2.88 8.75
C LEU A 10 32.28 2.10 7.51
N SER A 11 33.08 1.14 7.02
CA SER A 11 32.69 0.31 5.89
C SER A 11 31.55 -0.67 6.22
N TYR A 12 31.48 -1.16 7.47
CA TYR A 12 30.40 -2.05 7.91
C TYR A 12 29.08 -1.29 8.05
N ALA A 13 29.12 -0.05 8.56
CA ALA A 13 27.95 0.82 8.65
C ALA A 13 27.37 1.17 7.27
N ALA A 14 28.21 1.33 6.24
CA ALA A 14 27.75 1.62 4.88
C ALA A 14 26.94 0.47 4.24
N LEU A 15 27.20 -0.78 4.62
CA LEU A 15 26.47 -1.94 4.09
C LEU A 15 25.10 -2.16 4.76
N SER A 16 24.88 -1.60 5.96
CA SER A 16 23.60 -1.72 6.68
C SER A 16 22.49 -0.80 6.14
N PHE A 17 22.81 0.12 5.22
CA PHE A 17 21.85 1.05 4.61
C PHE A 17 21.37 0.62 3.22
N ALA A 18 21.52 -0.65 2.85
CA ALA A 18 20.80 -1.19 1.71
C ALA A 18 19.29 -1.24 2.04
N GLN A 19 18.58 -0.13 1.84
CA GLN A 19 17.13 -0.15 1.81
C GLN A 19 16.71 -0.97 0.60
N ASP A 20 16.02 -2.09 0.85
CA ASP A 20 15.33 -2.79 -0.23
C ASP A 20 14.39 -1.79 -0.92
N PRO A 21 14.40 -1.73 -2.26
CA PRO A 21 13.55 -0.82 -3.00
C PRO A 21 12.09 -1.11 -2.66
N ALA A 22 11.42 -0.10 -2.09
CA ALA A 22 9.97 -0.08 -1.97
C ALA A 22 9.43 0.81 -3.09
N ASP A 23 8.48 0.29 -3.87
CA ASP A 23 7.76 1.10 -4.84
C ASP A 23 6.53 1.69 -4.15
N ILE A 24 6.42 3.02 -4.19
CA ILE A 24 5.29 3.78 -3.67
C ILE A 24 4.54 4.35 -4.86
N TYR A 25 3.23 4.18 -4.88
CA TYR A 25 2.39 4.79 -5.90
C TYR A 25 1.09 5.31 -5.30
N HIS A 26 0.49 6.25 -6.04
CA HIS A 26 -0.68 7.01 -5.61
C HIS A 26 -1.83 6.80 -6.58
N LYS A 27 -3.04 6.74 -6.02
CA LYS A 27 -4.29 6.70 -6.77
C LYS A 27 -5.30 7.63 -6.10
N THR A 28 -5.97 8.44 -6.91
CA THR A 28 -7.07 9.30 -6.46
C THR A 28 -8.39 8.66 -6.85
N VAL A 29 -9.39 8.75 -5.98
CA VAL A 29 -10.76 8.27 -6.22
C VAL A 29 -11.75 9.39 -5.91
N ASP A 30 -12.59 9.69 -6.89
CA ASP A 30 -13.62 10.73 -6.84
C ASP A 30 -14.79 10.31 -5.93
N LEU A 31 -15.36 11.27 -5.19
CA LEU A 31 -16.44 11.07 -4.23
C LEU A 31 -17.73 11.85 -4.54
N ASP A 32 -17.84 12.51 -5.70
CA ASP A 32 -18.91 13.47 -6.04
C ASP A 32 -20.34 13.05 -5.66
N GLU A 33 -20.73 11.80 -5.93
CA GLU A 33 -22.07 11.26 -5.62
C GLU A 33 -22.07 10.19 -4.51
N ILE A 34 -20.95 10.02 -3.82
CA ILE A 34 -20.73 8.95 -2.84
C ILE A 34 -21.06 9.45 -1.42
N ASN A 35 -21.92 8.72 -0.72
CA ASN A 35 -22.26 8.97 0.68
C ASN A 35 -21.66 7.92 1.62
N GLN A 36 -21.22 6.78 1.10
CA GLN A 36 -20.66 5.70 1.89
C GLN A 36 -19.47 5.08 1.18
N VAL A 37 -18.38 4.86 1.92
CA VAL A 37 -17.18 4.20 1.42
C VAL A 37 -16.90 2.97 2.29
N SER A 38 -16.69 1.80 1.69
CA SER A 38 -16.24 0.60 2.41
C SER A 38 -14.88 0.13 1.88
N LEU A 39 -14.01 -0.29 2.78
CA LEU A 39 -12.67 -0.77 2.44
C LEU A 39 -12.59 -2.28 2.66
N GLU A 40 -12.37 -3.02 1.58
CA GLU A 40 -12.15 -4.47 1.59
C GLU A 40 -10.73 -4.79 1.12
N VAL A 41 -9.81 -4.71 2.07
CA VAL A 41 -8.39 -4.94 1.84
C VAL A 41 -8.05 -6.41 2.06
N TYR A 42 -7.15 -6.94 1.24
CA TYR A 42 -6.62 -8.29 1.39
C TYR A 42 -6.05 -8.50 2.81
N ALA A 43 -6.43 -9.59 3.47
CA ALA A 43 -6.21 -9.79 4.91
C ALA A 43 -4.74 -9.72 5.38
N ASN A 44 -3.77 -9.93 4.47
CA ASN A 44 -2.35 -9.86 4.81
C ASN A 44 -1.71 -8.49 4.53
N ASP A 45 -2.46 -7.55 3.96
CA ASP A 45 -1.99 -6.18 3.74
C ASP A 45 -2.25 -5.34 4.98
N GLN A 46 -1.37 -4.37 5.23
CA GLN A 46 -1.56 -3.40 6.30
C GLN A 46 -2.41 -2.25 5.77
N LEU A 47 -3.54 -1.98 6.41
CA LEU A 47 -4.40 -0.84 6.11
C LEU A 47 -4.27 0.21 7.21
N GLU A 48 -3.97 1.44 6.80
CA GLU A 48 -4.05 2.63 7.64
C GLU A 48 -5.02 3.63 7.00
N VAL A 49 -5.93 4.20 7.79
CA VAL A 49 -6.82 5.26 7.31
C VAL A 49 -6.44 6.56 8.02
N ARG A 50 -6.18 7.61 7.24
CA ARG A 50 -5.86 8.95 7.73
C ARG A 50 -6.92 9.92 7.25
N GLN A 51 -7.22 10.91 8.06
CA GLN A 51 -8.10 12.00 7.66
C GLN A 51 -7.27 13.08 6.96
N TRP A 52 -7.80 13.69 5.90
CA TRP A 52 -7.12 14.78 5.19
C TRP A 52 -8.10 15.85 4.68
N PRO A 53 -7.65 17.11 4.56
CA PRO A 53 -8.48 18.22 4.08
C PRO A 53 -8.53 18.26 2.56
N GLY A 54 -9.07 17.20 1.94
CA GLY A 54 -9.35 17.11 0.51
C GLY A 54 -10.80 16.72 0.24
N ASP A 55 -11.20 16.74 -1.03
CA ASP A 55 -12.50 16.34 -1.56
C ASP A 55 -12.50 14.89 -2.10
N ASP A 56 -11.37 14.44 -2.64
CA ASP A 56 -11.18 13.07 -3.13
C ASP A 56 -10.57 12.13 -2.06
N ILE A 57 -10.69 10.82 -2.26
CA ILE A 57 -9.83 9.86 -1.55
C ILE A 57 -8.48 9.81 -2.25
N LEU A 58 -7.39 9.91 -1.47
CA LEU A 58 -6.05 9.59 -1.94
C LEU A 58 -5.60 8.25 -1.32
N ILE A 59 -5.17 7.33 -2.15
CA ILE A 59 -4.66 6.01 -1.75
C ILE A 59 -3.17 5.98 -2.07
N GLU A 60 -2.36 5.77 -1.04
CA GLU A 60 -0.92 5.50 -1.17
C GLU A 60 -0.67 4.04 -0.88
N THR A 61 -0.07 3.33 -1.84
CA THR A 61 0.34 1.94 -1.66
C THR A 61 1.84 1.84 -1.72
N SER A 62 2.44 1.31 -0.66
CA SER A 62 3.87 1.01 -0.55
C SER A 62 4.06 -0.50 -0.58
N VAL A 63 4.86 -0.98 -1.53
CA VAL A 63 5.12 -2.40 -1.73
C VAL A 63 6.60 -2.68 -1.61
N LYS A 64 6.94 -3.60 -0.70
CA LYS A 64 8.28 -4.17 -0.57
C LYS A 64 8.25 -5.66 -0.88
N LEU A 65 9.07 -6.07 -1.85
CA LEU A 65 9.24 -7.47 -2.23
C LEU A 65 10.54 -8.01 -1.64
N ASN A 66 10.45 -8.92 -0.67
CA ASN A 66 11.62 -9.54 -0.07
C ASN A 66 12.04 -10.78 -0.89
N ASN A 67 13.35 -10.96 -1.06
CA ASN A 67 13.93 -12.07 -1.82
C ASN A 67 13.40 -12.18 -3.27
N GLY A 68 12.89 -11.08 -3.83
CA GLY A 68 12.37 -11.01 -5.19
C GLY A 68 13.27 -10.17 -6.10
N LYS A 69 13.32 -10.54 -7.37
CA LYS A 69 14.06 -9.75 -8.37
C LYS A 69 13.24 -8.51 -8.77
N PRO A 70 13.87 -7.36 -9.06
CA PRO A 70 13.16 -6.13 -9.42
C PRO A 70 12.17 -6.27 -10.59
N HIS A 71 12.45 -7.16 -11.56
CA HIS A 71 11.54 -7.40 -12.68
C HIS A 71 10.21 -8.08 -12.27
N ILE A 72 10.20 -8.83 -11.16
CA ILE A 72 8.99 -9.46 -10.62
C ILE A 72 8.09 -8.38 -10.00
N LEU A 73 8.68 -7.44 -9.25
CA LEU A 73 7.98 -6.28 -8.70
C LEU A 73 7.34 -5.48 -9.84
N LYS A 74 8.12 -5.13 -10.88
CA LYS A 74 7.62 -4.42 -12.06
C LYS A 74 6.47 -5.17 -12.75
N PHE A 75 6.59 -6.48 -12.94
CA PHE A 75 5.54 -7.30 -13.54
C PHE A 75 4.23 -7.23 -12.74
N PHE A 76 4.30 -7.31 -11.41
CA PHE A 76 3.11 -7.24 -10.56
C PHE A 76 2.52 -5.83 -10.45
N LEU A 77 3.35 -4.79 -10.51
CA LEU A 77 2.89 -3.39 -10.62
C LEU A 77 2.09 -3.18 -11.92
N GLU A 78 2.62 -3.64 -13.06
CA GLU A 78 1.92 -3.57 -14.35
C GLU A 78 0.59 -4.35 -14.35
N LYS A 79 0.50 -5.39 -13.51
CA LYS A 79 -0.74 -6.17 -13.30
C LYS A 79 -1.70 -5.56 -12.29
N LYS A 80 -1.38 -4.39 -11.70
CA LYS A 80 -2.22 -3.70 -10.71
C LYS A 80 -2.57 -4.61 -9.51
N ARG A 81 -1.66 -5.53 -9.16
CA ARG A 81 -1.91 -6.59 -8.17
C ARG A 81 -2.29 -6.05 -6.78
N TRP A 82 -1.70 -4.92 -6.39
CA TRP A 82 -1.89 -4.28 -5.08
C TRP A 82 -2.84 -3.06 -5.16
N GLU A 83 -3.48 -2.83 -6.30
CA GLU A 83 -4.43 -1.73 -6.46
C GLU A 83 -5.75 -2.05 -5.74
N LEU A 84 -6.39 -1.01 -5.20
CA LEU A 84 -7.79 -1.08 -4.78
C LEU A 84 -8.67 -0.73 -5.98
N ALA A 85 -9.44 -1.71 -6.45
CA ALA A 85 -10.47 -1.55 -7.46
C ALA A 85 -11.67 -0.81 -6.86
N GLU A 86 -12.31 0.02 -7.68
CA GLU A 86 -13.48 0.79 -7.30
C GLU A 86 -14.73 0.06 -7.81
N GLU A 87 -15.60 -0.31 -6.89
CA GLU A 87 -16.92 -0.86 -7.18
C GLU A 87 -17.97 0.14 -6.69
N VAL A 88 -18.62 0.83 -7.62
CA VAL A 88 -19.66 1.81 -7.31
C VAL A 88 -21.04 1.18 -7.46
N ASN A 89 -21.85 1.25 -6.42
CA ASN A 89 -23.23 0.81 -6.41
C ASN A 89 -24.14 1.90 -5.81
N GLY A 90 -24.76 2.69 -6.69
CA GLY A 90 -25.53 3.85 -6.28
C GLY A 90 -24.63 4.89 -5.63
N ASP A 91 -24.90 5.22 -4.36
CA ASP A 91 -24.13 6.18 -3.56
C ASP A 91 -23.07 5.52 -2.67
N GLN A 92 -22.77 4.24 -2.91
CA GLN A 92 -21.79 3.46 -2.18
C GLN A 92 -20.59 3.16 -3.06
N LEU A 93 -19.40 3.52 -2.56
CA LEU A 93 -18.12 3.14 -3.13
C LEU A 93 -17.52 2.02 -2.28
N GLN A 94 -17.16 0.92 -2.92
CA GLN A 94 -16.39 -0.13 -2.30
C GLN A 94 -14.99 -0.17 -2.92
N LEU A 95 -13.96 -0.07 -2.07
CA LEU A 95 -12.57 -0.18 -2.47
C LEU A 95 -12.07 -1.59 -2.12
N VAL A 96 -11.97 -2.44 -3.14
CA VAL A 96 -11.62 -3.87 -2.99
C VAL A 96 -10.23 -4.14 -3.51
N SER A 97 -9.42 -4.92 -2.81
CA SER A 97 -8.14 -5.39 -3.35
C SER A 97 -8.34 -6.15 -4.67
N ALA A 98 -7.69 -5.69 -5.75
CA ALA A 98 -7.87 -6.25 -7.09
C ALA A 98 -7.45 -7.73 -7.20
N ASP A 99 -6.44 -8.15 -6.45
CA ASP A 99 -6.04 -9.55 -6.30
C ASP A 99 -6.09 -9.97 -4.83
N GLN A 100 -7.13 -10.73 -4.47
CA GLN A 100 -7.32 -11.34 -3.15
C GLN A 100 -6.66 -12.73 -3.02
N THR A 101 -6.04 -13.26 -4.08
CA THR A 101 -5.46 -14.61 -4.14
C THR A 101 -4.00 -14.56 -4.58
N ARG A 102 -3.18 -13.92 -3.74
CA ARG A 102 -1.78 -13.64 -4.04
C ARG A 102 -0.90 -14.88 -3.86
N ARG A 103 -0.64 -15.56 -4.97
CA ARG A 103 0.33 -16.67 -5.01
C ARG A 103 1.75 -16.14 -4.84
N MET A 104 2.52 -16.81 -3.98
CA MET A 104 3.95 -16.55 -3.81
C MET A 104 4.72 -17.07 -5.02
N VAL A 105 5.76 -16.35 -5.43
CA VAL A 105 6.66 -16.80 -6.49
C VAL A 105 7.80 -17.60 -5.86
N GLN A 106 8.01 -18.82 -6.36
CA GLN A 106 9.17 -19.62 -5.99
C GLN A 106 10.32 -19.28 -6.93
N GLY A 107 11.37 -18.67 -6.39
CA GLY A 107 12.63 -18.45 -7.07
C GLY A 107 13.64 -19.54 -6.77
N THR A 108 14.76 -19.53 -7.48
CA THR A 108 15.91 -20.42 -7.22
C THR A 108 16.58 -20.17 -5.86
N GLU A 109 16.41 -18.96 -5.30
CA GLU A 109 17.04 -18.52 -4.04
C GLU A 109 16.07 -18.54 -2.84
N GLY A 110 14.84 -19.00 -3.05
CA GLY A 110 13.80 -19.07 -2.02
C GLY A 110 12.44 -18.57 -2.49
N THR A 111 11.48 -18.55 -1.57
CA THR A 111 10.14 -18.03 -1.83
C THR A 111 10.10 -16.53 -1.60
N THR A 112 9.50 -15.78 -2.52
CA THR A 112 9.29 -14.33 -2.36
C THR A 112 8.23 -14.08 -1.29
N SER A 113 8.46 -13.08 -0.44
CA SER A 113 7.41 -12.54 0.44
C SER A 113 7.16 -11.07 0.12
N GLU A 114 5.92 -10.64 0.30
CA GLU A 114 5.46 -9.28 0.04
C GLU A 114 5.13 -8.60 1.37
N THR A 115 5.47 -7.32 1.50
CA THR A 115 5.01 -6.46 2.58
C THR A 115 4.35 -5.25 1.94
N VAL A 116 3.05 -5.12 2.15
CA VAL A 116 2.20 -4.10 1.50
C VAL A 116 1.58 -3.24 2.59
N LEU A 117 1.77 -1.94 2.48
CA LEU A 117 1.12 -0.93 3.30
C LEU A 117 0.25 -0.06 2.40
N ILE A 118 -1.02 0.04 2.74
CA ILE A 118 -2.00 0.89 2.07
C ILE A 118 -2.44 1.96 3.06
N VAL A 119 -2.16 3.22 2.72
CA VAL A 119 -2.64 4.38 3.45
C VAL A 119 -3.76 5.03 2.66
N VAL A 120 -4.97 5.00 3.20
CA VAL A 120 -6.14 5.66 2.62
C VAL A 120 -6.32 7.00 3.33
N TYR A 121 -6.08 8.08 2.60
CA TYR A 121 -6.39 9.44 3.01
C TYR A 121 -7.85 9.73 2.69
N MET A 122 -8.69 9.60 3.71
CA MET A 122 -10.13 9.80 3.68
C MET A 122 -10.47 11.28 3.96
N PRO A 123 -11.31 11.94 3.15
CA PRO A 123 -11.78 13.29 3.43
C PRO A 123 -12.41 13.44 4.81
N GLU A 124 -12.24 14.61 5.43
CA GLU A 124 -12.72 14.89 6.78
C GLU A 124 -14.24 14.78 6.96
N GLU A 125 -14.98 14.92 5.86
CA GLU A 125 -16.44 14.78 5.80
C GLU A 125 -16.91 13.33 5.96
N PHE A 126 -16.03 12.33 5.84
CA PHE A 126 -16.35 10.93 6.04
C PHE A 126 -15.90 10.44 7.42
N LYS A 127 -16.86 10.04 8.26
CA LYS A 127 -16.60 9.47 9.58
C LYS A 127 -16.73 7.97 9.57
N GLU A 128 -15.91 7.32 10.41
CA GLU A 128 -15.94 5.88 10.58
C GLU A 128 -17.28 5.43 11.18
N ALA A 129 -17.99 4.59 10.45
CA ALA A 129 -19.25 3.96 10.84
C ALA A 129 -19.05 2.52 11.35
N GLY A 130 -17.80 2.06 11.44
CA GLY A 130 -17.39 0.72 11.87
C GLY A 130 -17.10 -0.23 10.70
N ASN A 131 -16.39 -1.33 10.98
CA ASN A 131 -16.02 -2.37 9.99
C ASN A 131 -15.38 -1.79 8.71
N ASN A 132 -14.44 -0.85 8.85
CA ASN A 132 -13.80 -0.15 7.72
C ASN A 132 -14.80 0.51 6.75
N THR A 133 -15.98 0.87 7.26
CA THR A 133 -16.99 1.63 6.53
C THR A 133 -16.98 3.06 7.03
N PHE A 134 -17.07 3.99 6.09
CA PHE A 134 -17.10 5.42 6.33
C PHE A 134 -18.36 6.00 5.72
N ARG A 135 -19.00 6.93 6.44
CA ARG A 135 -20.21 7.61 5.96
C ARG A 135 -19.98 9.11 5.98
N ARG A 136 -20.44 9.77 4.93
CA ARG A 136 -20.45 11.21 4.82
C ARG A 136 -21.35 11.78 5.92
N GLU A 137 -20.78 12.57 6.82
CA GLU A 137 -21.57 13.44 7.70
C GLU A 137 -22.02 14.62 6.83
N SER A 138 -23.34 14.72 6.63
CA SER A 138 -23.99 15.73 5.80
C SER A 138 -23.44 17.15 6.07
N ARG A 139 -23.23 17.91 4.98
CA ARG A 139 -22.94 19.36 5.01
C ARG A 139 -23.99 20.16 5.79
#